data_AF-A0A2E5DXA0-F1
#
_entry.id   AF-A0A2E5DXA0-F1
#
_cell.length_a   1.000
_cell.length_b   1.000
_cell.length_c   1.000
_cell.angle_alpha   90.00
_cell.angle_beta   90.00
_cell.angle_gamma   90.00
#
_symmetry.space_group_name_H-M   'P 1'
#
loop_
_entity.id
_entity.type
_entity.pdbx_description
1 polymer ?
#
loop_
_entity_poly.entity_id
_entity_poly.type
_entity_poly.pdbx_seq_one_letter_code
_entity_poly.pdbx_strand_id
1 'polypeptide(L)'
;MTTHTETTQEQIEVIRSVDYNTGWSYSVSGHGVEPTSGDISVPAKASSFQIDSETKAGWTQLDMNSKPSWRQVTPGQSFTFVESYSGPGVSNITSIDRKVTTRSITDTTSIFQR
;
A
#
# COMPACT_ATOMS: atom_id res chain seq x y z
N MET A 1 -32.54 -13.48 50.20
CA MET A 1 -32.30 -14.04 48.85
C MET A 1 -31.15 -13.28 48.22
N THR A 2 -30.11 -13.96 47.73
CA THR A 2 -29.02 -13.31 46.99
C THR A 2 -29.10 -13.72 45.51
N THR A 3 -28.85 -12.79 44.60
CA THR A 3 -28.85 -13.01 43.16
C THR A 3 -27.52 -12.53 42.60
N HIS A 4 -26.84 -13.39 41.84
CA HIS A 4 -25.59 -13.09 41.15
C HIS A 4 -25.86 -13.12 39.64
N THR A 5 -25.49 -12.05 38.93
CA THR A 5 -25.54 -11.99 37.46
C THR A 5 -24.18 -11.58 36.94
N GLU A 6 -23.57 -12.42 36.11
CA GLU A 6 -22.32 -12.10 35.41
C GLU A 6 -22.58 -12.03 33.91
N THR A 7 -22.12 -10.96 33.28
CA THR A 7 -22.13 -10.78 31.82
C THR A 7 -20.70 -10.56 31.35
N THR A 8 -20.22 -11.40 30.43
CA THR A 8 -18.92 -11.22 29.74
C THR A 8 -19.18 -10.86 28.29
N GLN A 9 -18.55 -9.80 27.80
CA GLN A 9 -18.58 -9.39 26.41
C GLN A 9 -17.14 -9.36 25.87
N GLU A 10 -16.94 -9.96 24.70
CA GLU A 10 -15.68 -9.88 23.96
C GLU A 10 -15.88 -9.11 22.66
N GLN A 11 -15.02 -8.13 22.42
CA GLN A 11 -14.95 -7.35 21.19
C GLN A 11 -13.56 -7.53 20.59
N ILE A 12 -13.52 -8.06 19.37
CA ILE A 12 -12.30 -8.22 18.58
C ILE A 12 -12.35 -7.21 17.45
N GLU A 13 -11.27 -6.46 17.29
CA GLU A 13 -11.11 -5.48 16.23
C GLU A 13 -9.75 -5.66 15.58
N VAL A 14 -9.73 -5.49 14.26
CA VAL A 14 -8.50 -5.39 13.49
C VAL A 14 -8.40 -3.95 13.01
N ILE A 15 -7.44 -3.20 13.53
CA ILE A 15 -7.14 -1.84 13.10
C ILE A 15 -5.97 -1.91 12.14
N ARG A 16 -6.15 -1.39 10.93
CA ARG A 16 -5.13 -1.48 9.90
C ARG A 16 -4.86 -0.13 9.24
N SER A 17 -3.58 0.16 9.04
CA SER A 17 -3.06 1.33 8.34
C SER A 17 -2.11 0.89 7.24
N VAL A 18 -2.30 1.43 6.04
CA VAL A 18 -1.47 1.12 4.87
C VAL A 18 -1.00 2.41 4.24
N ASP A 19 0.32 2.58 4.18
CA ASP A 19 0.96 3.70 3.53
C ASP A 19 1.51 3.25 2.18
N TYR A 20 1.11 3.90 1.09
CA TYR A 20 1.54 3.56 -0.25
C TYR A 20 1.63 4.79 -1.16
N ASN A 21 2.56 4.74 -2.11
CA ASN A 21 2.75 5.76 -3.13
C ASN A 21 1.95 5.39 -4.40
N THR A 22 1.21 6.34 -4.94
CA THR A 22 0.42 6.18 -6.18
C THR A 22 1.07 6.85 -7.40
N GLY A 23 2.11 7.65 -7.17
CA GLY A 23 2.90 8.31 -8.21
C GLY A 23 4.09 7.50 -8.66
N TRP A 24 4.76 7.98 -9.70
CA TRP A 24 5.97 7.38 -10.25
C TRP A 24 6.90 8.47 -10.77
N SER A 25 8.18 8.15 -10.88
CA SER A 25 9.18 8.98 -11.54
C SER A 25 10.01 8.16 -12.52
N TYR A 26 10.41 8.80 -13.61
CA TYR A 26 11.27 8.22 -14.62
C TYR A 26 12.26 9.27 -15.08
N SER A 27 13.53 8.89 -15.16
CA SER A 27 14.60 9.77 -15.61
C SER A 27 15.58 9.01 -16.48
N VAL A 28 16.00 9.65 -17.57
CA VAL A 28 17.08 9.18 -18.42
C VAL A 28 18.13 10.27 -18.51
N SER A 29 19.39 9.88 -18.38
CA SER A 29 20.54 10.76 -18.54
C SER A 29 21.67 10.01 -19.23
N GLY A 30 22.44 10.69 -20.06
CA GLY A 30 23.51 10.05 -20.83
C GLY A 30 24.07 10.93 -21.93
N HIS A 31 25.15 10.45 -22.54
CA HIS A 31 25.80 11.05 -23.70
C HIS A 31 26.00 10.00 -24.79
N GLY A 32 25.88 10.40 -26.06
CA GLY A 32 26.03 9.49 -27.20
C GLY A 32 24.87 8.52 -27.37
N VAL A 33 23.71 8.83 -26.79
CA VAL A 33 22.48 8.02 -26.84
C VAL A 33 21.29 8.85 -27.32
N GLU A 34 20.39 8.21 -28.06
CA GLU A 34 19.19 8.84 -28.61
C GLU A 34 18.00 7.86 -28.59
N PRO A 35 16.76 8.37 -28.53
CA PRO A 35 15.58 7.52 -28.64
C PRO A 35 15.49 6.91 -30.04
N THR A 36 15.15 5.62 -30.10
CA THR A 36 15.06 4.90 -31.38
C THR A 36 13.94 5.41 -32.27
N SER A 37 12.81 5.79 -31.67
CA SER A 37 11.62 6.30 -32.37
C SER A 37 11.63 7.83 -32.58
N GLY A 38 12.55 8.56 -31.95
CA GLY A 38 12.52 10.03 -31.88
C GLY A 38 11.62 10.59 -30.76
N ASP A 39 10.72 9.78 -30.20
CA ASP A 39 9.88 10.18 -29.08
C ASP A 39 10.62 10.02 -27.74
N ILE A 40 10.61 11.07 -26.92
CA ILE A 40 11.15 11.06 -25.55
C ILE A 40 10.05 11.02 -24.48
N SER A 41 8.79 11.14 -24.90
CA SER A 41 7.65 11.15 -24.01
C SER A 41 7.45 9.77 -23.39
N VAL A 42 7.21 9.76 -22.07
CA VAL A 42 6.89 8.56 -21.33
C VAL A 42 5.41 8.55 -20.93
N PRO A 43 4.56 7.77 -21.62
CA PRO A 43 3.14 7.70 -21.28
C PRO A 43 2.92 6.97 -19.95
N ALA A 44 1.89 7.42 -19.23
CA ALA A 44 1.40 6.77 -18.02
C ALA A 44 0.32 5.74 -18.35
N LYS A 45 0.27 4.67 -17.56
CA LYS A 45 -0.77 3.64 -17.59
C LYS A 45 -1.38 3.46 -16.20
N ALA A 46 -2.71 3.47 -16.14
CA ALA A 46 -3.43 3.12 -14.92
C ALA A 46 -3.20 1.63 -14.60
N SER A 47 -2.98 1.35 -13.33
CA SER A 47 -2.79 0.00 -12.82
C SER A 47 -3.39 -0.12 -11.44
N SER A 48 -3.62 -1.35 -11.02
CA SER A 48 -4.08 -1.65 -9.67
C SER A 48 -3.39 -2.89 -9.16
N PHE A 49 -3.11 -2.93 -7.86
CA PHE A 49 -2.77 -4.18 -7.19
C PHE A 49 -3.57 -4.36 -5.90
N GLN A 50 -3.70 -5.62 -5.51
CA GLN A 50 -4.27 -6.00 -4.23
C GLN A 50 -3.18 -5.97 -3.18
N ILE A 51 -3.30 -5.05 -2.23
CA ILE A 51 -2.42 -5.00 -1.06
C ILE A 51 -2.68 -6.22 -0.17
N ASP A 52 -3.94 -6.62 -0.09
CA ASP A 52 -4.43 -7.78 0.67
C ASP A 52 -5.84 -8.17 0.17
N SER A 53 -6.50 -9.08 0.88
CA SER A 53 -7.83 -9.60 0.56
C SER A 53 -8.94 -8.53 0.52
N GLU A 54 -8.81 -7.44 1.28
CA GLU A 54 -9.85 -6.41 1.42
C GLU A 54 -9.45 -5.06 0.79
N THR A 55 -8.15 -4.77 0.71
CA THR A 55 -7.63 -3.49 0.25
C THR A 55 -7.12 -3.59 -1.19
N LYS A 56 -7.80 -2.89 -2.09
CA LYS A 56 -7.35 -2.64 -3.46
C LYS A 56 -6.86 -1.21 -3.59
N ALA A 57 -5.67 -1.04 -4.17
CA ALA A 57 -5.14 0.27 -4.49
C ALA A 57 -4.98 0.42 -6.00
N GLY A 58 -5.40 1.58 -6.51
CA GLY A 58 -5.19 2.00 -7.90
C GLY A 58 -4.14 3.10 -7.97
N TRP A 59 -3.34 3.10 -9.01
CA TRP A 59 -2.28 4.09 -9.24
C TRP A 59 -1.96 4.25 -10.72
N THR A 60 -1.16 5.27 -11.05
CA THR A 60 -0.55 5.43 -12.36
C THR A 60 0.89 4.98 -12.31
N GLN A 61 1.35 4.27 -13.34
CA GLN A 61 2.76 3.89 -13.50
C GLN A 61 3.23 4.18 -14.92
N LEU A 62 4.53 4.05 -15.19
CA LEU A 62 5.06 4.08 -16.55
C LEU A 62 4.42 2.97 -17.39
N ASP A 63 3.95 3.28 -18.60
CA ASP A 63 3.58 2.25 -19.55
C ASP A 63 4.85 1.61 -20.15
N MET A 64 5.23 0.44 -19.65
CA MET A 64 6.42 -0.27 -20.10
C MET A 64 6.35 -0.72 -21.56
N ASN A 65 5.15 -0.84 -22.14
CA ASN A 65 4.99 -1.27 -23.53
C ASN A 65 5.25 -0.15 -24.54
N SER A 66 5.11 1.10 -24.10
CA SER A 66 5.27 2.30 -24.93
C SER A 66 6.37 3.23 -24.42
N LYS A 67 7.23 2.75 -23.53
CA LYS A 67 8.41 3.51 -23.12
C LYS A 67 9.40 3.64 -24.31
N PRO A 68 10.12 4.75 -24.44
CA PRO A 68 11.17 4.87 -25.44
C PRO A 68 12.23 3.77 -25.32
N SER A 69 12.67 3.28 -26.48
CA SER A 69 13.90 2.48 -26.60
C SER A 69 15.06 3.41 -26.92
N TRP A 70 16.24 3.11 -26.40
CA TRP A 70 17.43 3.94 -26.56
C TRP A 70 18.49 3.19 -27.37
N ARG A 71 19.19 3.89 -28.25
CA ARG A 71 20.34 3.36 -28.97
C ARG A 71 21.52 4.31 -28.85
N GLN A 72 22.71 3.78 -29.13
CA GLN A 72 23.89 4.59 -29.35
C GLN A 72 23.78 5.34 -30.68
N VAL A 73 24.16 6.62 -30.69
CA VAL A 73 24.12 7.47 -31.90
C VAL A 73 25.08 6.95 -32.97
N THR A 74 26.33 6.68 -32.58
CA THR A 74 27.37 6.16 -33.48
C THR A 74 27.94 4.86 -32.91
N PRO A 75 27.63 3.67 -33.47
CA PRO A 75 28.11 2.40 -32.95
C PRO A 75 29.63 2.34 -32.76
N GLY A 76 30.06 1.83 -31.61
CA GLY A 76 31.49 1.67 -31.28
C GLY A 76 32.19 2.92 -30.74
N GLN A 77 31.48 4.05 -30.62
CA GLN A 77 31.97 5.23 -29.90
C GLN A 77 31.77 5.11 -28.37
N SER A 78 32.38 6.01 -27.62
CA SER A 78 32.09 6.15 -26.19
C SER A 78 30.66 6.65 -25.98
N PHE A 79 29.95 6.08 -25.01
CA PHE A 79 28.62 6.54 -24.59
C PHE A 79 28.46 6.38 -23.07
N THR A 80 27.53 7.13 -22.50
CA THR A 80 27.04 6.92 -21.13
C THR A 80 25.53 6.85 -21.16
N PHE A 81 24.94 5.97 -20.36
CA PHE A 81 23.50 5.81 -20.27
C PHE A 81 23.10 5.38 -18.86
N VAL A 82 22.18 6.13 -18.28
CA VAL A 82 21.54 5.83 -16.99
C VAL A 82 20.05 6.02 -17.16
N GLU A 83 19.29 4.96 -16.92
CA GLU A 83 17.83 4.96 -16.87
C GLU A 83 17.42 4.57 -15.45
N SER A 84 16.56 5.38 -14.84
CA SER A 84 16.03 5.13 -13.49
C SER A 84 14.52 5.25 -13.49
N TYR A 85 13.87 4.32 -12.79
CA TYR A 85 12.44 4.27 -12.61
C TYR A 85 12.11 4.04 -11.14
N SER A 86 11.26 4.88 -10.58
CA SER A 86 10.65 4.69 -9.26
C SER A 86 9.16 4.54 -9.45
N GLY A 87 8.66 3.33 -9.22
CA GLY A 87 7.26 3.00 -9.38
C GLY A 87 6.43 3.25 -8.12
N PRO A 88 5.10 3.23 -8.26
CA PRO A 88 4.18 3.20 -7.13
C PRO A 88 4.30 1.88 -6.38
N GLY A 89 3.96 1.89 -5.09
CA GLY A 89 4.10 0.71 -4.24
C GLY A 89 3.79 0.98 -2.78
N VAL A 90 3.66 -0.12 -2.02
CA VAL A 90 3.41 -0.07 -0.58
C VAL A 90 4.70 0.28 0.15
N SER A 91 4.65 1.29 1.00
CA SER A 91 5.76 1.72 1.84
C SER A 91 5.72 1.03 3.21
N ASN A 92 4.53 0.93 3.82
CA ASN A 92 4.39 0.38 5.16
C ASN A 92 2.99 -0.19 5.38
N ILE A 93 2.91 -1.25 6.20
CA ILE A 93 1.65 -1.81 6.67
C ILE A 93 1.74 -1.98 8.18
N THR A 94 0.81 -1.38 8.90
CA THR A 94 0.65 -1.58 10.34
C THR A 94 -0.70 -2.24 10.60
N SER A 95 -0.70 -3.37 11.30
CA SER A 95 -1.91 -4.10 11.70
C SER A 95 -1.91 -4.30 13.21
N ILE A 96 -3.03 -4.02 13.85
CA ILE A 96 -3.21 -4.16 15.29
C ILE A 96 -4.47 -4.99 15.54
N ASP A 97 -4.29 -6.15 16.16
CA ASP A 97 -5.38 -6.99 16.61
C ASP A 97 -5.69 -6.66 18.06
N ARG A 98 -6.85 -6.03 18.30
CA ARG A 98 -7.30 -5.59 19.62
C ARG A 98 -8.42 -6.49 20.11
N LYS A 99 -8.21 -7.13 21.26
CA LYS A 99 -9.26 -7.85 22.00
C LYS A 99 -9.61 -7.09 23.28
N VAL A 100 -10.86 -6.63 23.39
CA VAL A 100 -11.42 -6.01 24.60
C VAL A 100 -12.40 -6.99 25.23
N THR A 101 -12.15 -7.34 26.49
CA THR A 101 -13.07 -8.17 27.29
C THR A 101 -13.66 -7.35 28.41
N THR A 102 -14.96 -7.11 28.37
CA THR A 102 -15.71 -6.39 29.40
C THR A 102 -16.49 -7.38 30.25
N ARG A 103 -16.33 -7.33 31.57
CA ARG A 103 -17.10 -8.14 32.52
C ARG A 103 -17.94 -7.23 33.41
N SER A 104 -19.22 -7.55 33.55
CA SER A 104 -20.15 -6.89 34.45
C SER A 104 -20.68 -7.93 35.43
N ILE A 105 -20.47 -7.71 36.72
CA ILE A 105 -20.97 -8.56 37.80
C ILE A 105 -21.93 -7.71 38.63
N THR A 106 -23.15 -8.20 38.81
CA THR A 106 -24.17 -7.57 39.66
C THR A 106 -24.64 -8.55 40.71
N ASP A 107 -24.38 -8.22 41.98
CA ASP A 107 -24.84 -8.97 43.14
C ASP A 107 -25.96 -8.21 43.84
N THR A 108 -27.11 -8.84 44.04
CA THR A 108 -28.26 -8.27 44.76
C THR A 108 -28.56 -9.11 45.99
N THR A 109 -28.62 -8.49 47.18
CA THR A 109 -29.09 -9.12 48.41
C THR A 109 -30.44 -8.53 48.80
N SER A 110 -31.46 -9.37 48.93
CA SER A 110 -32.77 -9.02 49.45
C SER A 110 -32.96 -9.66 50.83
N ILE A 111 -33.17 -8.81 51.84
CA ILE A 111 -33.52 -9.18 53.20
C ILE A 111 -34.94 -8.68 53.50
N PHE A 112 -35.87 -9.60 53.69
CA PHE A 112 -37.16 -9.29 54.30
C PHE A 112 -37.01 -9.38 55.81
N GLN A 113 -37.10 -8.25 56.51
CA GLN A 113 -37.25 -8.21 57.96
C GLN A 113 -38.75 -8.13 58.28
N ARG A 114 -39.20 -9.00 59.18
CA ARG A 114 -40.59 -9.13 59.63
C ARG A 114 -40.87 -8.20 60.79
#